data_AF-A0A0C2MCW1-F1
#
_entry.id   AF-A0A0C2MCW1-F1
#
_cell.length_a   1.000
_cell.length_b   1.000
_cell.length_c   1.000
_cell.angle_alpha   90.00
_cell.angle_beta   90.00
_cell.angle_gamma   90.00
#
_symmetry.space_group_name_H-M   'P 1'
#
loop_
_entity.id
_entity.type
_entity.pdbx_description
1 polymer ?
#
loop_
_entity_poly.entity_id
_entity_poly.type
_entity_poly.pdbx_seq_one_letter_code
_entity_poly.pdbx_strand_id
1 'polypeptide(L)'
;MESCQIIQDFTFNANRIMGPESDEKWISIYWMEKFEESVKFIANLGKGIDHVLRVTSWDIPLSLIINDILSIVHIRPGSCNDWATDLFSQNTATIFMREVFTDLKDSEDWRRGGVRIIMLITCSSLYTNIYDLICVFREDPFLNEILEVWRLTARIYRIKNVFESQIPMSIIDILRTNDVENRDLSYVCIRCIKTAIKEIQFDSYPDVECQYRCFTSLVNDLRRFVDAGIQQNDESLITLIIRLLIRLANKFLSDFIDSINEPDFSFCDELAYIARFENIKA
;
A
#
# COMPACT_ATOMS: atom_id res chain seq x y z
N MET A 1 -4.29 11.05 -8.82
CA MET A 1 -4.34 11.12 -10.30
C MET A 1 -5.77 11.48 -10.68
N GLU A 2 -6.02 12.66 -11.24
CA GLU A 2 -7.37 12.98 -11.76
C GLU A 2 -7.71 11.97 -12.86
N SER A 3 -8.93 11.44 -12.90
CA SER A 3 -9.35 10.50 -13.95
C SER A 3 -9.12 11.05 -15.37
N CYS A 4 -8.93 12.36 -15.49
CA CYS A 4 -8.54 13.09 -16.68
C CYS A 4 -7.18 12.67 -17.26
N GLN A 5 -6.18 12.27 -16.48
CA GLN A 5 -4.86 11.91 -17.05
C GLN A 5 -4.92 10.59 -17.83
N ILE A 6 -5.60 9.57 -17.29
CA ILE A 6 -5.83 8.31 -18.02
C ILE A 6 -6.59 8.55 -19.32
N ILE A 7 -7.59 9.44 -19.29
CA ILE A 7 -8.37 9.80 -20.47
C ILE A 7 -7.52 10.56 -21.48
N GLN A 8 -6.63 11.46 -21.03
CA GLN A 8 -5.72 12.21 -21.89
C GLN A 8 -4.68 11.28 -22.55
N ASP A 9 -4.10 10.35 -21.80
CA ASP A 9 -3.12 9.40 -22.32
C ASP A 9 -3.77 8.40 -23.29
N PHE A 10 -4.99 7.96 -22.99
CA PHE A 10 -5.81 7.16 -23.91
C PHE A 10 -6.13 7.93 -25.20
N THR A 11 -6.53 9.21 -25.06
CA THR A 11 -6.83 10.08 -26.21
C THR A 11 -5.58 10.35 -27.03
N PHE A 12 -4.43 10.52 -26.40
CA PHE A 12 -3.14 10.71 -27.06
C PHE A 12 -2.72 9.46 -27.85
N ASN A 13 -2.83 8.27 -27.26
CA ASN A 13 -2.55 7.01 -27.94
C ASN A 13 -3.54 6.73 -29.08
N ALA A 14 -4.83 7.05 -28.90
CA ALA A 14 -5.83 6.99 -29.97
C ALA A 14 -5.50 7.94 -31.13
N ASN A 15 -4.98 9.14 -30.83
CA ASN A 15 -4.54 10.10 -31.83
C ASN A 15 -3.28 9.63 -32.59
N ARG A 16 -2.34 8.94 -31.92
CA ARG A 16 -1.15 8.35 -32.58
C ARG A 16 -1.51 7.25 -33.57
N ILE A 17 -2.55 6.45 -33.29
CA ILE A 17 -3.08 5.43 -34.23
C ILE A 17 -3.60 6.06 -35.53
N MET A 18 -4.16 7.26 -35.41
CA MET A 18 -4.69 8.05 -36.53
C MET A 18 -3.60 8.86 -37.24
N GLY A 19 -2.38 8.89 -36.70
CA GLY A 19 -1.23 9.60 -37.25
C GLY A 19 -0.64 8.92 -38.50
N PRO A 20 0.11 9.68 -39.34
CA PRO A 20 0.68 9.18 -40.58
C PRO A 20 1.95 8.32 -40.39
N GLU A 21 2.53 8.27 -39.19
CA GLU A 21 3.80 7.59 -38.91
C GLU A 21 3.60 6.08 -38.64
N SER A 22 4.19 5.23 -39.48
CA SER A 22 3.97 3.77 -39.47
C SER A 22 4.47 3.08 -38.21
N ASP A 23 5.55 3.58 -37.63
CA ASP A 23 6.30 2.88 -36.59
C ASP A 23 5.67 3.12 -35.20
N GLU A 24 5.02 4.26 -35.00
CA GLU A 24 4.25 4.52 -33.78
C GLU A 24 2.87 3.86 -33.81
N LYS A 25 2.36 3.63 -35.02
CA LYS A 25 1.04 3.03 -35.24
C LYS A 25 0.99 1.56 -34.83
N TRP A 26 2.03 0.77 -35.10
CA TRP A 26 2.05 -0.64 -34.70
C TRP A 26 2.11 -0.81 -33.17
N ILE A 27 2.90 0.02 -32.47
CA ILE A 27 2.98 0.03 -30.99
C ILE A 27 1.62 0.34 -30.41
N SER A 28 0.94 1.35 -30.97
CA SER A 28 -0.37 1.78 -30.48
C SER A 28 -1.47 0.76 -30.81
N ILE A 29 -1.40 0.06 -31.95
CA ILE A 29 -2.30 -1.05 -32.30
C ILE A 29 -2.06 -2.24 -31.35
N TYR A 30 -0.80 -2.66 -31.17
CA TYR A 30 -0.45 -3.74 -30.24
C TYR A 30 -0.93 -3.44 -28.82
N TRP A 31 -0.78 -2.19 -28.38
CA TRP A 31 -1.27 -1.74 -27.08
C TRP A 31 -2.79 -1.72 -26.99
N MET A 32 -3.48 -1.22 -28.02
CA MET A 32 -4.95 -1.27 -28.07
C MET A 32 -5.47 -2.69 -28.09
N GLU A 33 -4.80 -3.62 -28.77
CA GLU A 33 -5.14 -5.04 -28.76
C GLU A 33 -4.92 -5.64 -27.36
N LYS A 34 -3.82 -5.33 -26.68
CA LYS A 34 -3.58 -5.80 -25.30
C LYS A 34 -4.56 -5.19 -24.30
N PHE A 35 -4.89 -3.92 -24.44
CA PHE A 35 -5.88 -3.24 -23.62
C PHE A 35 -7.27 -3.78 -23.91
N GLU A 36 -7.64 -3.98 -25.18
CA GLU A 36 -8.92 -4.54 -25.58
C GLU A 36 -9.03 -6.02 -25.17
N GLU A 37 -7.96 -6.81 -25.22
CA GLU A 37 -7.89 -8.16 -24.65
C GLU A 37 -8.12 -8.12 -23.13
N SER A 38 -7.45 -7.19 -22.44
CA SER A 38 -7.60 -7.01 -20.98
C SER A 38 -9.01 -6.55 -20.62
N VAL A 39 -9.59 -5.60 -21.36
CA VAL A 39 -10.94 -5.10 -21.17
C VAL A 39 -11.98 -6.11 -21.60
N LYS A 40 -11.78 -6.88 -22.68
CA LYS A 40 -12.64 -8.00 -23.09
C LYS A 40 -12.58 -9.11 -22.05
N PHE A 41 -11.40 -9.40 -21.50
CA PHE A 41 -11.25 -10.31 -20.38
C PHE A 41 -12.03 -9.82 -19.16
N ILE A 42 -11.87 -8.55 -18.77
CA ILE A 42 -12.62 -7.91 -17.68
C ILE A 42 -14.13 -7.82 -17.98
N ALA A 43 -14.55 -7.56 -19.21
CA ALA A 43 -15.95 -7.45 -19.62
C ALA A 43 -16.60 -8.82 -19.81
N ASN A 44 -15.84 -9.86 -20.15
CA ASN A 44 -16.31 -11.24 -20.16
C ASN A 44 -16.38 -11.82 -18.74
N LEU A 45 -15.48 -11.40 -17.84
CA LEU A 45 -15.67 -11.52 -16.40
C LEU A 45 -16.98 -10.79 -16.01
N GLY A 46 -17.14 -9.53 -16.46
CA GLY A 46 -18.25 -8.58 -16.26
C GLY A 46 -19.64 -9.03 -16.69
N LYS A 47 -19.77 -9.77 -17.80
CA LYS A 47 -21.06 -10.24 -18.31
C LYS A 47 -21.68 -11.36 -17.47
N GLY A 48 -20.99 -11.81 -16.41
CA GLY A 48 -21.55 -12.59 -15.30
C GLY A 48 -21.79 -11.81 -13.99
N ILE A 49 -21.50 -10.50 -13.93
CA ILE A 49 -21.26 -9.77 -12.67
C ILE A 49 -22.49 -9.09 -12.05
N ASP A 50 -23.60 -8.91 -12.76
CA ASP A 50 -24.77 -8.24 -12.17
C ASP A 50 -25.50 -9.07 -11.09
N HIS A 51 -25.09 -10.34 -10.89
CA HIS A 51 -25.59 -11.19 -9.81
C HIS A 51 -24.50 -11.88 -8.94
N VAL A 52 -23.21 -11.62 -9.19
CA VAL A 52 -22.09 -12.42 -8.64
C VAL A 52 -21.01 -11.56 -7.95
N LEU A 53 -21.41 -10.64 -7.08
CA LEU A 53 -20.56 -10.22 -5.95
C LEU A 53 -20.62 -11.24 -4.80
N ARG A 54 -20.52 -12.52 -5.15
CA ARG A 54 -20.02 -13.58 -4.27
C ARG A 54 -18.82 -14.16 -5.00
N VAL A 55 -17.64 -14.02 -4.38
CA VAL A 55 -16.30 -14.42 -4.84
C VAL A 55 -16.16 -15.93 -5.20
N THR A 56 -17.26 -16.67 -5.31
CA THR A 56 -17.32 -18.11 -5.54
C THR A 56 -17.13 -18.55 -6.99
N SER A 57 -17.01 -17.64 -7.98
CA SER A 57 -16.99 -18.01 -9.41
C SER A 57 -15.76 -17.56 -10.20
N TRP A 58 -14.65 -17.23 -9.54
CA TRP A 58 -13.39 -17.03 -10.27
C TRP A 58 -12.88 -18.42 -10.69
N ASP A 59 -13.20 -18.85 -11.91
CA ASP A 59 -12.68 -20.10 -12.49
C ASP A 59 -11.16 -20.05 -12.71
N ILE A 60 -10.57 -18.85 -12.61
CA ILE A 60 -9.13 -18.63 -12.67
C ILE A 60 -8.58 -18.52 -11.25
N PRO A 61 -7.62 -19.39 -10.86
CA PRO A 61 -6.94 -19.28 -9.58
C PRO A 61 -6.36 -17.88 -9.39
N LEU A 62 -6.69 -17.25 -8.27
CA LEU A 62 -6.18 -15.94 -7.88
C LEU A 62 -4.64 -15.85 -7.93
N SER A 63 -3.95 -16.95 -7.66
CA SER A 63 -2.49 -17.03 -7.84
C SER A 63 -2.02 -16.83 -9.27
N LEU A 64 -2.76 -17.31 -10.28
CA LEU A 64 -2.41 -17.08 -11.68
C LEU A 64 -2.58 -15.61 -12.03
N ILE A 65 -3.66 -14.98 -11.57
CA ILE A 65 -3.92 -13.56 -11.81
C ILE A 65 -2.84 -12.69 -11.15
N ILE A 66 -2.49 -13.00 -9.90
CA ILE A 66 -1.39 -12.33 -9.20
C ILE A 66 -0.08 -12.59 -9.96
N ASN A 67 0.23 -13.82 -10.36
CA ASN A 67 1.47 -14.11 -11.09
C ASN A 67 1.54 -13.40 -12.45
N ASP A 68 0.43 -13.30 -13.18
CA ASP A 68 0.36 -12.60 -14.46
C ASP A 68 0.62 -11.10 -14.25
N ILE A 69 0.00 -10.50 -13.24
CA ILE A 69 0.27 -9.11 -12.82
C ILE A 69 1.74 -8.94 -12.43
N LEU A 70 2.27 -9.83 -11.60
CA LEU A 70 3.65 -9.76 -11.15
C LEU A 70 4.66 -9.97 -12.29
N SER A 71 4.30 -10.72 -13.33
CA SER A 71 5.15 -10.90 -14.52
C SER A 71 5.31 -9.61 -15.33
N ILE A 72 4.31 -8.73 -15.30
CA ILE A 72 4.35 -7.40 -15.90
C ILE A 72 5.25 -6.46 -15.08
N VAL A 73 5.24 -6.60 -13.75
CA VAL A 73 6.05 -5.78 -12.82
C VAL A 73 7.55 -6.09 -12.89
N HIS A 74 7.94 -7.30 -13.27
CA HIS A 74 9.34 -7.74 -13.21
C HIS A 74 10.22 -7.39 -14.41
N ILE A 75 9.76 -6.57 -15.36
CA ILE A 75 10.61 -6.10 -16.46
C ILE A 75 11.65 -5.14 -15.87
N ARG A 76 12.83 -5.68 -15.52
CA ARG A 76 13.92 -4.91 -14.88
C ARG A 76 14.36 -3.76 -15.81
N PRO A 77 14.72 -2.58 -15.26
CA PRO A 77 15.11 -1.39 -16.05
C PRO A 77 16.44 -1.50 -16.83
N GLY A 78 16.94 -2.71 -17.07
CA GLY A 78 18.32 -2.95 -17.52
C GLY A 78 18.51 -3.19 -19.01
N SER A 79 17.47 -3.35 -19.85
CA SER A 79 17.72 -3.87 -21.21
C SER A 79 16.94 -3.32 -22.41
N CYS A 80 16.14 -2.25 -22.33
CA CYS A 80 15.64 -1.60 -23.55
C CYS A 80 15.19 -0.15 -23.32
N ASN A 81 15.37 0.70 -24.33
CA ASN A 81 15.12 2.15 -24.30
C ASN A 81 13.64 2.56 -24.33
N ASP A 82 12.68 1.64 -24.09
CA ASP A 82 11.24 1.92 -24.10
C ASP A 82 10.66 1.96 -22.68
N TRP A 83 10.99 3.01 -21.93
CA TRP A 83 10.60 3.18 -20.53
C TRP A 83 9.12 3.57 -20.35
N ALA A 84 8.50 4.16 -21.38
CA ALA A 84 7.15 4.72 -21.27
C ALA A 84 6.04 3.65 -21.35
N THR A 85 6.28 2.54 -22.06
CA THR A 85 5.26 1.48 -22.27
C THR A 85 5.12 0.57 -21.05
N ASP A 86 6.20 0.35 -20.29
CA ASP A 86 6.20 -0.58 -19.16
C ASP A 86 5.62 0.04 -17.87
N LEU A 87 5.68 1.37 -17.71
CA LEU A 87 5.12 2.03 -16.53
C LEU A 87 3.57 1.92 -16.49
N PHE A 88 2.92 1.99 -17.64
CA PHE A 88 1.45 1.92 -17.74
C PHE A 88 0.91 0.54 -17.35
N SER A 89 1.60 -0.52 -17.77
CA SER A 89 1.20 -1.88 -17.49
C SER A 89 1.36 -2.20 -15.99
N GLN A 90 2.43 -1.69 -15.35
CA GLN A 90 2.63 -1.75 -13.90
C GLN A 90 1.55 -0.99 -13.12
N ASN A 91 1.18 0.20 -13.57
CA ASN A 91 0.13 1.00 -12.92
C ASN A 91 -1.23 0.30 -13.00
N THR A 92 -1.60 -0.20 -14.18
CA THR A 92 -2.85 -0.93 -14.39
C THR A 92 -2.91 -2.19 -13.53
N ALA A 93 -1.82 -2.95 -13.49
CA ALA A 93 -1.74 -4.18 -12.71
C ALA A 93 -1.83 -3.91 -11.19
N THR A 94 -1.23 -2.82 -10.71
CA THR A 94 -1.31 -2.39 -9.31
C THR A 94 -2.71 -1.93 -8.92
N ILE A 95 -3.39 -1.14 -9.76
CA ILE A 95 -4.80 -0.75 -9.54
C ILE A 95 -5.68 -2.01 -9.47
N PHE A 96 -5.47 -2.96 -10.38
CA PHE A 96 -6.21 -4.21 -10.38
C PHE A 96 -5.95 -5.03 -9.10
N MET A 97 -4.70 -5.13 -8.64
CA MET A 97 -4.38 -5.76 -7.35
C MET A 97 -5.14 -5.10 -6.18
N ARG A 98 -5.24 -3.77 -6.18
CA ARG A 98 -5.97 -3.02 -5.13
C ARG A 98 -7.44 -3.40 -5.08
N GLU A 99 -8.12 -3.45 -6.23
CA GLU A 99 -9.53 -3.83 -6.31
C GLU A 99 -9.72 -5.28 -5.86
N VAL A 100 -8.90 -6.20 -6.36
CA VAL A 100 -8.91 -7.60 -5.96
C VAL A 100 -8.75 -7.78 -4.44
N PHE A 101 -7.77 -7.10 -3.82
CA PHE A 101 -7.60 -7.19 -2.38
C PHE A 101 -8.70 -6.49 -1.58
N THR A 102 -9.33 -5.46 -2.15
CA THR A 102 -10.49 -4.80 -1.53
C THR A 102 -11.68 -5.75 -1.47
N ASP A 103 -12.01 -6.41 -2.59
CA ASP A 103 -13.07 -7.41 -2.66
C ASP A 103 -12.81 -8.60 -1.74
N LEU A 104 -11.56 -9.09 -1.73
CA LEU A 104 -11.16 -10.18 -0.85
C LEU A 104 -11.27 -9.80 0.61
N LYS A 105 -10.90 -8.58 1.01
CA LYS A 105 -11.01 -8.13 2.39
C LYS A 105 -12.45 -8.19 2.91
N ASP A 106 -13.42 -7.89 2.06
CA ASP A 106 -14.83 -7.80 2.44
C ASP A 106 -15.60 -9.13 2.28
N SER A 107 -15.01 -10.11 1.57
CA SER A 107 -15.51 -11.48 1.50
C SER A 107 -15.32 -12.22 2.82
N GLU A 108 -16.29 -13.03 3.27
CA GLU A 108 -16.07 -13.98 4.36
C GLU A 108 -15.33 -15.25 3.89
N ASP A 109 -15.29 -15.49 2.58
CA ASP A 109 -14.85 -16.75 1.99
C ASP A 109 -13.33 -16.91 1.91
N TRP A 110 -12.52 -15.83 1.95
CA TRP A 110 -11.06 -15.99 1.99
C TRP A 110 -10.58 -16.68 3.27
N ARG A 111 -11.41 -16.70 4.33
CA ARG A 111 -11.15 -17.48 5.54
C ARG A 111 -11.31 -18.99 5.32
N ARG A 112 -12.01 -19.42 4.26
CA ARG A 112 -12.20 -20.82 3.90
C ARG A 112 -10.95 -21.34 3.14
N GLY A 113 -9.91 -21.67 3.91
CA GLY A 113 -8.86 -22.65 3.61
C GLY A 113 -8.10 -22.56 2.28
N GLY A 114 -8.73 -22.92 1.16
CA GLY A 114 -8.06 -23.15 -0.13
C GLY A 114 -7.42 -21.90 -0.72
N VAL A 115 -8.18 -20.81 -0.81
CA VAL A 115 -7.69 -19.52 -1.33
C VAL A 115 -6.53 -19.02 -0.47
N ARG A 116 -6.67 -19.11 0.86
CA ARG A 116 -5.64 -18.67 1.82
C ARG A 116 -4.31 -19.38 1.65
N ILE A 117 -4.30 -20.70 1.40
CA ILE A 117 -3.05 -21.47 1.23
C ILE A 117 -2.33 -21.06 -0.06
N ILE A 118 -3.06 -21.01 -1.17
CA ILE A 118 -2.51 -20.60 -2.47
C ILE A 118 -1.92 -19.19 -2.36
N MET A 119 -2.69 -18.29 -1.78
CA MET A 119 -2.31 -16.92 -1.50
C MET A 119 -1.06 -16.82 -0.59
N LEU A 120 -0.97 -17.62 0.48
CA LEU A 120 0.21 -17.67 1.36
C LEU A 120 1.48 -18.10 0.61
N ILE A 121 1.38 -19.02 -0.35
CA ILE A 121 2.52 -19.46 -1.17
C ILE A 121 2.98 -18.31 -2.09
N THR A 122 2.05 -17.57 -2.68
CA THR A 122 2.35 -16.43 -3.56
C THR A 122 2.72 -15.14 -2.80
N CYS A 123 2.55 -15.09 -1.48
CA CYS A 123 2.82 -13.89 -0.68
C CYS A 123 4.28 -13.45 -0.68
N SER A 124 5.21 -14.40 -0.63
CA SER A 124 6.63 -14.05 -0.51
C SER A 124 7.11 -13.27 -1.74
N SER A 125 6.74 -13.70 -2.94
CA SER A 125 7.00 -12.95 -4.17
C SER A 125 6.23 -11.64 -4.21
N LEU A 126 4.96 -11.62 -3.78
CA LEU A 126 4.18 -10.39 -3.75
C LEU A 126 4.81 -9.31 -2.86
N TYR A 127 5.30 -9.66 -1.67
CA TYR A 127 5.98 -8.70 -0.79
C TYR A 127 7.27 -8.16 -1.42
N THR A 128 8.10 -9.03 -2.03
CA THR A 128 9.27 -8.57 -2.78
C THR A 128 8.88 -7.59 -3.89
N ASN A 129 7.80 -7.88 -4.60
CA ASN A 129 7.38 -7.06 -5.74
C ASN A 129 6.80 -5.72 -5.31
N ILE A 130 6.01 -5.72 -4.24
CA ILE A 130 5.53 -4.48 -3.61
C ILE A 130 6.71 -3.65 -3.13
N TYR A 131 7.72 -4.27 -2.50
CA TYR A 131 8.92 -3.57 -2.06
C TYR A 131 9.69 -2.94 -3.23
N ASP A 132 9.91 -3.71 -4.30
CA ASP A 132 10.57 -3.21 -5.51
C ASP A 132 9.78 -2.03 -6.12
N LEU A 133 8.45 -2.14 -6.19
CA LEU A 133 7.57 -1.06 -6.64
C LEU A 133 7.69 0.19 -5.74
N ILE A 134 7.70 0.03 -4.41
CA ILE A 134 7.90 1.17 -3.49
C ILE A 134 9.24 1.85 -3.75
N CYS A 135 10.30 1.07 -4.00
CA CYS A 135 11.62 1.61 -4.31
C CYS A 135 11.64 2.39 -5.63
N VAL A 136 11.02 1.84 -6.68
CA VAL A 136 10.98 2.45 -8.02
C VAL A 136 10.12 3.70 -8.05
N PHE A 137 8.93 3.66 -7.44
CA PHE A 137 7.94 4.73 -7.48
C PHE A 137 8.02 5.67 -6.27
N ARG A 138 9.16 5.73 -5.56
CA ARG A 138 9.29 6.46 -4.30
C ARG A 138 8.92 7.95 -4.39
N GLU A 139 9.19 8.58 -5.53
CA GLU A 139 8.91 10.00 -5.78
C GLU A 139 7.68 10.20 -6.69
N ASP A 140 7.03 9.10 -7.10
CA ASP A 140 5.92 9.13 -8.04
C ASP A 140 4.58 9.24 -7.29
N PRO A 141 3.61 10.05 -7.78
CA PRO A 141 2.26 10.12 -7.21
C PRO A 141 1.54 8.76 -7.11
N PHE A 142 1.94 7.79 -7.93
CA PHE A 142 1.43 6.42 -7.92
C PHE A 142 1.82 5.61 -6.67
N LEU A 143 2.81 6.07 -5.91
CA LEU A 143 3.22 5.45 -4.65
C LEU A 143 2.05 5.21 -3.70
N ASN A 144 1.08 6.13 -3.63
CA ASN A 144 -0.09 6.00 -2.78
C ASN A 144 -0.91 4.73 -3.08
N GLU A 145 -0.97 4.33 -4.35
CA GLU A 145 -1.68 3.12 -4.76
C GLU A 145 -0.93 1.86 -4.38
N ILE A 146 0.40 1.86 -4.55
CA ILE A 146 1.26 0.76 -4.15
C ILE A 146 1.21 0.54 -2.63
N LEU A 147 1.25 1.64 -1.86
CA LEU A 147 1.11 1.60 -0.41
C LEU A 147 -0.28 1.08 0.02
N GLU A 148 -1.32 1.42 -0.73
CA GLU A 148 -2.66 0.91 -0.45
C GLU A 148 -2.80 -0.58 -0.74
N VAL A 149 -2.22 -1.07 -1.84
CA VAL A 149 -2.12 -2.51 -2.14
C VAL A 149 -1.43 -3.22 -0.99
N TRP A 150 -0.26 -2.73 -0.56
CA TRP A 150 0.45 -3.30 0.57
C TRP A 150 -0.39 -3.33 1.84
N ARG A 151 -1.09 -2.24 2.15
CA ARG A 151 -1.92 -2.16 3.35
C ARG A 151 -3.04 -3.20 3.33
N LEU A 152 -3.68 -3.39 2.18
CA LEU A 152 -4.72 -4.41 2.01
C LEU A 152 -4.14 -5.82 2.13
N THR A 153 -3.00 -6.07 1.48
CA THR A 153 -2.21 -7.30 1.60
C THR A 153 -1.90 -7.59 3.07
N ALA A 154 -1.34 -6.64 3.82
CA ALA A 154 -1.00 -6.79 5.24
C ALA A 154 -2.21 -7.11 6.13
N ARG A 155 -3.43 -6.71 5.75
CA ARG A 155 -4.66 -7.06 6.50
C ARG A 155 -5.13 -8.48 6.21
N ILE A 156 -4.92 -8.97 5.00
CA ILE A 156 -5.25 -10.34 4.59
C ILE A 156 -4.21 -11.31 5.17
N TYR A 157 -2.94 -10.90 5.14
CA TYR A 157 -1.80 -11.68 5.59
C TYR A 157 -1.17 -11.04 6.80
N ARG A 158 -1.39 -11.65 7.97
CA ARG A 158 -0.74 -11.22 9.20
C ARG A 158 0.77 -11.14 9.00
N ILE A 159 1.33 -9.96 9.22
CA ILE A 159 2.77 -9.73 9.24
C ILE A 159 3.29 -10.38 10.52
N LYS A 160 4.01 -11.51 10.39
CA LYS A 160 4.59 -12.19 11.56
C LYS A 160 5.59 -11.29 12.26
N ASN A 161 6.51 -10.71 11.48
CA ASN A 161 7.55 -9.83 11.99
C ASN A 161 7.72 -8.62 11.06
N VAL A 162 7.60 -7.42 11.62
CA VAL A 162 7.76 -6.15 10.87
C VAL A 162 9.18 -5.96 10.39
N PHE A 163 10.17 -6.47 11.13
CA PHE A 163 11.57 -6.36 10.76
C PHE A 163 12.03 -7.38 9.73
N GLU A 164 11.30 -8.49 9.57
CA GLU A 164 11.55 -9.42 8.46
C GLU A 164 11.07 -8.85 7.13
N SER A 165 10.17 -7.86 7.15
CA SER A 165 9.71 -7.16 5.96
C SER A 165 10.47 -5.85 5.79
N GLN A 166 11.08 -5.64 4.63
CA GLN A 166 11.71 -4.36 4.28
C GLN A 166 10.69 -3.25 4.02
N ILE A 167 9.41 -3.60 3.82
CA ILE A 167 8.36 -2.65 3.43
C ILE A 167 7.99 -1.69 4.57
N PRO A 168 7.62 -2.13 5.80
CA PRO A 168 7.35 -1.19 6.88
C PRO A 168 8.49 -0.21 7.13
N MET A 169 9.74 -0.68 7.07
CA MET A 169 10.91 0.19 7.24
C MET A 169 11.01 1.22 6.11
N SER A 170 10.76 0.80 4.86
CA SER A 170 10.72 1.73 3.72
C SER A 170 9.60 2.76 3.86
N ILE A 171 8.44 2.37 4.38
CA ILE A 171 7.31 3.28 4.61
C ILE A 171 7.66 4.29 5.71
N ILE A 172 8.34 3.85 6.78
CA ILE A 172 8.86 4.74 7.83
C ILE A 172 9.88 5.71 7.24
N ASP A 173 10.81 5.23 6.41
CA ASP A 173 11.82 6.08 5.79
C ASP A 173 11.22 7.07 4.78
N ILE A 174 10.21 6.68 4.01
CA ILE A 174 9.42 7.58 3.17
C ILE A 174 8.79 8.65 4.04
N LEU A 175 8.11 8.26 5.13
CA LEU A 175 7.46 9.19 6.03
C LEU A 175 8.45 10.17 6.68
N ARG A 176 9.67 9.74 7.00
CA ARG A 176 10.76 10.59 7.55
C ARG A 176 11.31 11.59 6.54
N THR A 177 11.37 11.21 5.25
CA THR A 177 11.84 12.10 4.19
C THR A 177 10.72 12.94 3.58
N ASN A 178 9.46 12.59 3.82
CA ASN A 178 8.32 13.28 3.23
C ASN A 178 8.21 14.73 3.73
N ASP A 179 7.79 15.62 2.84
CA ASP A 179 7.38 16.97 3.19
C ASP A 179 6.08 16.91 4.01
N VAL A 180 6.03 17.67 5.12
CA VAL A 180 4.82 17.78 5.96
C VAL A 180 3.64 18.36 5.19
N GLU A 181 3.89 19.13 4.13
CA GLU A 181 2.84 19.67 3.25
C GLU A 181 2.25 18.61 2.32
N ASN A 182 2.95 17.49 2.07
CA ASN A 182 2.40 16.37 1.31
C ASN A 182 1.53 15.48 2.20
N ARG A 183 0.33 15.98 2.47
CA ARG A 183 -0.62 15.37 3.42
C ARG A 183 -1.12 14.01 2.98
N ASP A 184 -1.40 13.83 1.69
CA ASP A 184 -1.94 12.58 1.16
C ASP A 184 -0.97 11.42 1.40
N LEU A 185 0.30 11.61 1.04
CA LEU A 185 1.34 10.60 1.27
C LEU A 185 1.55 10.35 2.77
N SER A 186 1.58 11.42 3.58
CA SER A 186 1.69 11.29 5.05
C SER A 186 0.56 10.44 5.63
N TYR A 187 -0.68 10.72 5.21
CA TYR A 187 -1.86 9.99 5.66
C TYR A 187 -1.81 8.52 5.27
N VAL A 188 -1.43 8.21 4.02
CA VAL A 188 -1.30 6.84 3.53
C VAL A 188 -0.19 6.10 4.28
N CYS A 189 0.99 6.69 4.46
CA CYS A 189 2.10 6.11 5.23
C CYS A 189 1.72 5.82 6.68
N ILE A 190 1.11 6.79 7.40
CA ILE A 190 0.69 6.60 8.79
C ILE A 190 -0.38 5.50 8.88
N ARG A 191 -1.33 5.47 7.93
CA ARG A 191 -2.36 4.42 7.85
C ARG A 191 -1.73 3.03 7.62
N CYS A 192 -0.72 2.97 6.77
CA CYS A 192 0.07 1.78 6.51
C CYS A 192 0.78 1.28 7.78
N ILE A 193 1.53 2.15 8.46
CA ILE A 193 2.25 1.81 9.70
C ILE A 193 1.28 1.33 10.78
N LYS A 194 0.14 2.02 10.95
CA LYS A 194 -0.92 1.61 11.88
C LYS A 194 -1.46 0.21 11.57
N THR A 195 -1.63 -0.12 10.29
CA THR A 195 -1.99 -1.48 9.87
C THR A 195 -0.89 -2.47 10.21
N ALA A 196 0.39 -2.13 9.97
CA ALA A 196 1.51 -2.98 10.37
C ALA A 196 1.45 -3.31 11.87
N ILE A 197 1.39 -2.29 12.72
CA ILE A 197 1.35 -2.40 14.20
C ILE A 197 0.18 -3.27 14.69
N LYS A 198 -0.97 -3.17 14.01
CA LYS A 198 -2.12 -4.00 14.33
C LYS A 198 -1.83 -5.49 14.14
N GLU A 199 -1.12 -5.85 13.08
CA GLU A 199 -0.97 -7.24 12.65
C GLU A 199 0.30 -7.91 13.19
N ILE A 200 1.25 -7.14 13.74
CA ILE A 200 2.47 -7.65 14.40
C ILE A 200 2.12 -8.68 15.47
N GLN A 201 2.86 -9.78 15.48
CA GLN A 201 2.91 -10.72 16.61
C GLN A 201 4.32 -10.67 17.23
N PHE A 202 4.38 -10.76 18.55
CA PHE A 202 5.67 -10.82 19.26
C PHE A 202 5.98 -12.29 19.54
N ASP A 203 6.96 -12.82 18.83
CA ASP A 203 7.36 -14.22 18.97
C ASP A 203 8.44 -14.41 20.05
N SER A 204 9.20 -13.36 20.40
CA SER A 204 10.23 -13.40 21.45
C SER A 204 10.47 -12.04 22.13
N TYR A 205 10.97 -12.04 23.38
CA TYR A 205 11.25 -10.81 24.15
C TYR A 205 12.32 -9.88 23.51
N PRO A 206 13.45 -10.38 22.98
CA PRO A 206 14.42 -9.53 22.27
C PRO A 206 13.81 -8.77 21.07
N ASP A 207 12.84 -9.38 20.39
CA ASP A 207 12.14 -8.73 19.28
C ASP A 207 11.28 -7.56 19.79
N VAL A 208 10.65 -7.69 20.96
CA VAL A 208 9.83 -6.64 21.57
C VAL A 208 10.63 -5.37 21.83
N GLU A 209 11.85 -5.49 22.39
CA GLU A 209 12.71 -4.34 22.67
C GLU A 209 13.18 -3.63 21.40
N CYS A 210 13.61 -4.39 20.38
CA CYS A 210 14.00 -3.81 19.10
C CYS A 210 12.82 -3.05 18.45
N GLN A 211 11.62 -3.65 18.50
CA GLN A 211 10.40 -3.04 17.96
C GLN A 211 10.04 -1.77 18.72
N TYR A 212 10.10 -1.82 20.05
CA TYR A 212 9.87 -0.66 20.90
C TYR A 212 10.79 0.51 20.54
N ARG A 213 12.10 0.28 20.44
CA ARG A 213 13.07 1.33 20.07
C ARG A 213 12.79 1.92 18.69
N CYS A 214 12.46 1.08 17.71
CA CYS A 214 12.09 1.53 16.37
C CYS A 214 10.86 2.45 16.40
N PHE A 215 9.80 2.04 17.09
CA PHE A 215 8.57 2.83 17.17
C PHE A 215 8.71 4.09 18.03
N THR A 216 9.52 4.06 19.09
CA THR A 216 9.89 5.27 19.85
C THR A 216 10.58 6.29 18.96
N SER A 217 11.52 5.85 18.11
CA SER A 217 12.12 6.74 17.11
C SER A 217 11.08 7.30 16.14
N LEU A 218 10.18 6.46 15.63
CA LEU A 218 9.10 6.92 14.75
C LEU A 218 8.20 7.97 15.41
N VAL A 219 7.87 7.83 16.69
CA VAL A 219 7.00 8.78 17.39
C VAL A 219 7.62 10.17 17.47
N ASN A 220 8.93 10.26 17.69
CA ASN A 220 9.63 11.54 17.59
C ASN A 220 9.54 12.13 16.17
N ASP A 221 9.67 11.30 15.14
CA ASP A 221 9.53 11.73 13.74
C ASP A 221 8.10 12.18 13.41
N LEU A 222 7.08 11.66 14.11
CA LEU A 222 5.68 12.05 13.93
C LEU A 222 5.36 13.44 14.47
N ARG A 223 6.14 13.97 15.42
CA ARG A 223 5.87 15.27 16.04
C ARG A 223 5.75 16.41 15.03
N ARG A 224 6.61 16.44 14.01
CA ARG A 224 6.53 17.46 12.95
C ARG A 224 5.20 17.43 12.17
N PHE A 225 4.59 16.25 12.02
CA PHE A 225 3.29 16.10 11.35
C PHE A 225 2.14 16.48 12.28
N VAL A 226 2.28 16.25 13.59
CA VAL A 226 1.35 16.76 14.61
C VAL A 226 1.37 18.28 14.60
N ASP A 227 2.55 18.89 14.65
CA ASP A 227 2.71 20.35 14.66
C ASP A 227 2.13 20.98 13.40
N ALA A 228 2.46 20.43 12.23
CA ALA A 228 1.88 20.85 10.96
C ALA A 228 0.36 20.68 10.92
N GLY A 229 -0.14 19.53 11.39
CA GLY A 229 -1.59 19.27 11.48
C GLY A 229 -2.32 20.28 12.36
N ILE A 230 -1.74 20.65 13.52
CA ILE A 230 -2.31 21.66 14.43
C ILE A 230 -2.32 23.03 13.77
N GLN A 231 -1.20 23.45 13.18
CA GLN A 231 -1.10 24.74 12.49
C GLN A 231 -2.11 24.87 11.34
N GLN A 232 -2.37 23.76 10.66
CA GLN A 232 -3.25 23.70 9.49
C GLN A 232 -4.70 23.32 9.82
N ASN A 233 -5.02 23.12 11.11
CA ASN A 233 -6.30 22.62 11.60
C ASN A 233 -6.75 21.31 10.91
N ASP A 234 -5.82 20.40 10.66
CA ASP A 234 -6.05 19.09 10.05
C ASP A 234 -6.41 18.04 11.11
N GLU A 235 -7.66 18.09 11.57
CA GLU A 235 -8.18 17.16 12.58
C GLU A 235 -8.06 15.69 12.15
N SER A 236 -8.12 15.42 10.84
CA SER A 236 -8.08 14.05 10.32
C SER A 236 -6.70 13.42 10.48
N LEU A 237 -5.64 14.15 10.13
CA LEU A 237 -4.26 13.71 10.32
C LEU A 237 -3.94 13.54 11.81
N ILE A 238 -4.30 14.54 12.63
CA ILE A 238 -4.08 14.49 14.09
C ILE A 238 -4.78 13.27 14.69
N THR A 239 -6.06 13.04 14.37
CA THR A 239 -6.82 11.89 14.85
C THR A 239 -6.18 10.57 14.42
N LEU A 240 -5.64 10.51 13.21
CA LEU A 240 -4.95 9.31 12.73
C LEU A 240 -3.68 9.04 13.54
N ILE A 241 -2.88 10.07 13.84
CA ILE A 241 -1.66 9.97 14.66
C ILE A 241 -2.03 9.57 16.10
N ILE A 242 -3.01 10.21 16.73
CA ILE A 242 -3.49 9.82 18.08
C ILE A 242 -3.86 8.34 18.12
N ARG A 243 -4.64 7.87 17.13
CA ARG A 243 -5.04 6.45 17.05
C ARG A 243 -3.86 5.50 16.84
N LEU A 244 -2.80 5.96 16.19
CA LEU A 244 -1.55 5.22 16.05
C LEU A 244 -0.81 5.15 17.38
N LEU A 245 -0.62 6.29 18.07
CA LEU A 245 0.04 6.38 19.37
C LEU A 245 -0.67 5.57 20.45
N ILE A 246 -2.01 5.66 20.56
CA ILE A 246 -2.80 4.82 21.46
C ILE A 246 -2.57 3.34 21.18
N ARG A 247 -2.43 2.97 19.89
CA ARG A 247 -2.23 1.58 19.50
C ARG A 247 -0.83 1.09 19.88
N LEU A 248 0.19 1.93 19.71
CA LEU A 248 1.56 1.65 20.16
C LEU A 248 1.61 1.52 21.68
N ALA A 249 1.03 2.48 22.41
CA ALA A 249 0.93 2.44 23.86
C ALA A 249 0.26 1.13 24.32
N ASN A 250 -0.93 0.79 23.80
CA ASN A 250 -1.61 -0.46 24.15
C ASN A 250 -0.80 -1.73 23.79
N LYS A 251 0.01 -1.66 22.73
CA LYS A 251 0.80 -2.80 22.26
C LYS A 251 2.02 -3.07 23.14
N PHE A 252 2.65 -2.01 23.66
CA PHE A 252 3.90 -2.10 24.42
C PHE A 252 3.73 -1.91 25.92
N LEU A 253 2.62 -1.34 26.39
CA LEU A 253 2.41 -1.02 27.79
C LEU A 253 2.52 -2.25 28.69
N SER A 254 1.91 -3.38 28.32
CA SER A 254 1.98 -4.60 29.14
C SER A 254 3.39 -5.15 29.29
N ASP A 255 4.24 -4.91 28.29
CA ASP A 255 5.56 -5.54 28.19
C ASP A 255 6.64 -4.66 28.82
N PHE A 256 6.39 -3.35 28.94
CA PHE A 256 7.35 -2.37 29.47
C PHE A 256 6.92 -1.68 30.77
N ILE A 257 5.67 -1.84 31.23
CA ILE A 257 5.28 -1.47 32.58
C ILE A 257 6.13 -2.32 33.55
N ASP A 258 6.85 -1.69 34.47
CA ASP A 258 7.86 -2.30 35.36
C ASP A 258 9.20 -2.71 34.71
N SER A 259 9.45 -2.36 33.45
CA SER A 259 10.76 -2.58 32.81
C SER A 259 11.74 -1.44 33.11
N ILE A 260 13.04 -1.68 32.92
CA ILE A 260 14.08 -0.63 33.04
C ILE A 260 13.85 0.50 32.02
N ASN A 261 13.05 0.25 30.97
CA ASN A 261 12.71 1.21 29.92
C ASN A 261 11.39 1.99 30.20
N GLU A 262 10.73 1.76 31.35
CA GLU A 262 9.53 2.50 31.76
C GLU A 262 9.67 4.03 31.70
N PRO A 263 10.80 4.67 32.12
CA PRO A 263 10.92 6.12 32.05
C PRO A 263 11.02 6.67 30.61
N ASP A 264 11.27 5.82 29.61
CA ASP A 264 11.42 6.22 28.20
C ASP A 264 10.12 6.06 27.40
N PHE A 265 8.95 6.05 28.06
CA PHE A 265 7.65 5.77 27.43
C PHE A 265 7.13 6.95 26.58
N SER A 266 7.86 7.21 25.49
CA SER A 266 7.67 8.31 24.53
C SER A 266 6.25 8.43 23.97
N PHE A 267 5.51 7.32 23.90
CA PHE A 267 4.14 7.29 23.37
C PHE A 267 3.16 8.05 24.26
N CYS A 268 3.28 7.91 25.57
CA CYS A 268 2.44 8.62 26.54
C CYS A 268 2.79 10.10 26.59
N ASP A 269 4.07 10.43 26.49
CA ASP A 269 4.54 11.82 26.44
C ASP A 269 4.02 12.54 25.19
N GLU A 270 4.05 11.87 24.02
CA GLU A 270 3.50 12.43 22.79
C GLU A 270 1.97 12.60 22.88
N LEU A 271 1.26 11.62 23.44
CA LEU A 271 -0.18 11.75 23.69
C LEU A 271 -0.49 12.91 24.63
N ALA A 272 0.29 13.09 25.68
CA ALA A 272 0.15 14.19 26.62
C ALA A 272 0.49 15.54 25.96
N TYR A 273 1.45 15.58 25.03
CA TYR A 273 1.73 16.76 24.21
C TYR A 273 0.52 17.13 23.35
N ILE A 274 -0.03 16.19 22.60
CA ILE A 274 -1.20 16.42 21.73
C ILE A 274 -2.43 16.84 22.56
N ALA A 275 -2.62 16.27 23.75
CA ALA A 275 -3.75 16.60 24.61
C ALA A 275 -3.74 18.05 25.15
N ARG A 276 -2.61 18.76 25.10
CA ARG A 276 -2.52 20.17 25.53
C ARG A 276 -3.20 21.14 24.57
N PHE A 277 -3.53 20.70 23.36
CA PHE A 277 -4.21 21.53 22.38
C PHE A 277 -5.74 21.37 22.56
N GLU A 278 -6.35 22.33 23.26
CA GLU A 278 -7.76 22.32 23.75
C GLU A 278 -8.84 22.12 22.67
N ASN A 279 -8.47 22.19 21.37
CA ASN A 279 -9.40 22.10 20.25
C ASN A 279 -9.51 20.72 19.60
N ILE A 280 -8.72 19.72 20.02
CA ILE A 280 -8.75 18.40 19.40
C ILE A 280 -9.83 17.54 20.09
N LYS A 281 -10.98 17.36 19.42
CA LYS A 281 -11.98 16.36 19.85
C LYS A 281 -11.49 14.96 19.47
N ALA A 282 -10.87 14.27 20.43
CA ALA A 282 -10.39 12.89 20.27
C ALA A 282 -11.52 11.86 20.14
#